data_AF-C6M8B7-F1
#
_entry.id   AF-C6M8B7-F1
#
_cell.length_a   1.000
_cell.length_b   1.000
_cell.length_c   1.000
_cell.angle_alpha   90.00
_cell.angle_beta   90.00
_cell.angle_gamma   90.00
#
_symmetry.space_group_name_H-M   'P 1'
#
loop_
_entity.id
_entity.type
_entity.pdbx_description
1 polymer ?
#
loop_
_entity_poly.entity_id
_entity_poly.type
_entity_poly.pdbx_seq_one_letter_code
_entity_poly.pdbx_strand_id
1 'polypeptide(L)'
;MMDNLLPKIKTIRIMLRDMSEQQEAVFRMAFKMHNTTNYQILDSDSDEIPDLVLVDTDTAEGIETWKTLKIKYPDIPVAMFCSQEPSVTTPYLAKPVKFDTLFPILRSLAQGGNIFDASAQKAEVQEGTQNGNESRKATIRRFNPNKGLLGALKFASQGHQDIAVLHEGKPVLIVFPSIQRVLLTVNAHELEGLCKNDNLSVVCKVVPDNPQWKEKAKVTIMSCLWQMAIWTAQGRLIYPMTPQTIFTLKRWPNLTRLAPVPESMRLSAFLTKTSVNLNILYKVMPLEMPDILNYLAATSVTGFLATDSEYAPNQANQHANISEHVSVNSDVPDSQMVKDAEKVAGPSQEQPRGLLQRLMRKLLGKR
;
A
#
# COMPACT_ATOMS: atom_id res chain seq x y z
N MET A 1 -19.52 -6.55 -27.80
CA MET A 1 -19.33 -7.73 -26.94
C MET A 1 -18.85 -7.21 -25.60
N MET A 2 -19.56 -7.53 -24.52
CA MET A 2 -19.23 -7.07 -23.16
C MET A 2 -18.10 -7.96 -22.64
N ASP A 3 -16.90 -7.39 -22.52
CA ASP A 3 -15.81 -8.03 -21.77
C ASP A 3 -16.23 -8.11 -20.30
N ASN A 4 -16.55 -9.32 -19.85
CA ASN A 4 -16.76 -9.61 -18.45
C ASN A 4 -15.46 -9.32 -17.68
N LEU A 5 -15.40 -8.14 -17.06
CA LEU A 5 -14.38 -7.75 -16.09
C LEU A 5 -14.61 -8.50 -14.76
N LEU A 6 -14.53 -9.82 -14.80
CA LEU A 6 -14.25 -10.59 -13.59
C LEU A 6 -12.86 -10.13 -13.09
N PRO A 7 -12.68 -9.82 -11.79
CA PRO A 7 -11.37 -9.48 -11.27
C PRO A 7 -10.43 -10.64 -11.59
N LYS A 8 -9.42 -10.38 -12.44
CA LYS A 8 -8.41 -11.38 -12.77
C LYS A 8 -7.69 -11.73 -11.48
N ILE A 9 -7.96 -12.93 -10.94
CA ILE A 9 -7.24 -13.45 -9.79
C ILE A 9 -5.76 -13.49 -10.19
N LYS A 10 -4.92 -12.79 -9.42
CA LYS A 10 -3.48 -12.77 -9.67
C LYS A 10 -2.99 -14.22 -9.67
N THR A 11 -2.38 -14.63 -10.77
CA THR A 11 -1.83 -15.98 -10.93
C THR A 11 -0.33 -15.91 -10.68
N ILE A 12 0.18 -16.78 -9.82
CA ILE A 12 1.61 -16.94 -9.54
C ILE A 12 1.99 -18.34 -10.04
N ARG A 13 2.89 -18.38 -11.02
CA ARG A 13 3.39 -19.62 -11.62
C ARG A 13 4.63 -20.07 -10.86
N ILE A 14 4.56 -21.25 -10.27
CA ILE A 14 5.63 -21.85 -9.47
C ILE A 14 6.19 -23.05 -10.22
N MET A 15 7.50 -23.08 -10.42
CA MET A 15 8.20 -24.27 -10.90
C MET A 15 8.79 -25.03 -9.71
N LEU A 16 8.45 -26.31 -9.58
CA LEU A 16 9.00 -27.20 -8.56
C LEU A 16 10.06 -28.10 -9.20
N ARG A 17 11.22 -28.28 -8.56
CA ARG A 17 12.32 -29.10 -9.07
C ARG A 17 12.91 -29.98 -7.98
N ASP A 18 13.28 -31.20 -8.37
CA ASP A 18 13.88 -32.23 -7.52
C ASP A 18 13.03 -32.61 -6.29
N MET A 19 11.71 -32.35 -6.35
CA MET A 19 10.77 -32.67 -5.29
C MET A 19 10.29 -34.13 -5.42
N SER A 20 10.10 -34.79 -4.28
CA SER A 20 9.39 -36.05 -4.20
C SER A 20 7.89 -35.89 -4.52
N GLU A 21 7.25 -36.97 -4.98
CA GLU A 21 5.81 -37.02 -5.25
C GLU A 21 4.97 -36.57 -4.04
N GLN A 22 5.41 -36.93 -2.83
CA GLN A 22 4.75 -36.52 -1.60
C GLN A 22 4.83 -35.00 -1.38
N GLN A 23 5.99 -34.37 -1.61
CA GLN A 23 6.14 -32.92 -1.49
C GLN A 23 5.30 -32.18 -2.53
N GLU A 24 5.31 -32.64 -3.78
CA GLU A 24 4.47 -32.06 -4.83
C GLU A 24 2.98 -32.15 -4.50
N ALA A 25 2.53 -33.30 -3.97
CA ALA A 25 1.15 -33.47 -3.53
C ALA A 25 0.77 -32.49 -2.41
N VAL A 26 1.67 -32.24 -1.45
CA VAL A 26 1.46 -31.25 -0.38
C VAL A 26 1.31 -29.85 -0.96
N PHE A 27 2.20 -29.41 -1.86
CA PHE A 27 2.10 -28.10 -2.50
C PHE A 27 0.83 -27.98 -3.35
N ARG A 28 0.49 -29.02 -4.12
CA ARG A 28 -0.72 -29.06 -4.95
C ARG A 28 -1.99 -28.95 -4.10
N MET A 29 -2.04 -29.64 -2.96
CA MET A 29 -3.15 -29.53 -2.01
C MET A 29 -3.21 -28.14 -1.38
N ALA A 30 -2.06 -27.59 -0.94
CA ALA A 30 -1.98 -26.25 -0.37
C ALA A 30 -2.51 -25.20 -1.36
N PHE A 31 -2.05 -25.23 -2.60
CA PHE A 31 -2.43 -24.27 -3.64
C PHE A 31 -3.92 -24.35 -3.97
N LYS A 32 -4.49 -25.55 -4.04
CA LYS A 32 -5.94 -25.74 -4.22
C LYS A 32 -6.77 -25.18 -3.06
N MET A 33 -6.27 -25.25 -1.83
CA MET A 33 -6.97 -24.74 -0.64
C MET A 33 -6.87 -23.22 -0.47
N HIS A 34 -5.97 -22.56 -1.20
CA HIS A 34 -5.72 -21.12 -1.08
C HIS A 34 -6.51 -20.32 -2.12
N ASN A 35 -7.64 -19.74 -1.71
CA ASN A 35 -8.59 -19.11 -2.63
C ASN A 35 -8.28 -17.63 -2.98
N THR A 36 -7.25 -17.03 -2.37
CA THR A 36 -6.95 -15.59 -2.53
C THR A 36 -5.99 -15.30 -3.70
N THR A 37 -5.19 -16.27 -4.11
CA THR A 37 -4.21 -16.15 -5.20
C THR A 37 -4.15 -17.48 -5.93
N ASN A 38 -4.18 -17.44 -7.25
CA ASN A 38 -4.14 -18.65 -8.06
C ASN A 38 -2.69 -19.10 -8.21
N TYR A 39 -2.28 -20.12 -7.46
CA TYR A 39 -0.95 -20.72 -7.60
C TYR A 39 -1.00 -21.85 -8.63
N GLN A 40 -0.26 -21.71 -9.72
CA GLN A 40 -0.19 -22.70 -10.78
C GLN A 40 1.19 -23.36 -10.77
N ILE A 41 1.25 -24.68 -10.67
CA ILE A 41 2.49 -25.43 -10.81
C ILE A 41 2.77 -25.59 -12.30
N LEU A 42 3.96 -25.18 -12.75
CA LEU A 42 4.41 -25.39 -14.12
C LEU A 42 5.06 -26.76 -14.25
N ASP A 43 4.69 -27.47 -15.31
CA ASP A 43 5.35 -28.71 -15.69
C ASP A 43 6.74 -28.43 -16.26
N SER A 44 7.60 -29.44 -16.14
CA SER A 44 9.02 -29.37 -16.52
C SER A 44 9.27 -28.94 -17.97
N ASP A 45 8.33 -29.26 -18.84
CA ASP A 45 8.39 -29.13 -20.31
C ASP A 45 7.54 -27.96 -20.84
N SER A 46 7.02 -27.11 -19.95
CA SER A 46 6.26 -25.93 -20.33
C SER A 46 7.18 -24.82 -20.84
N ASP A 47 6.79 -24.17 -21.94
CA ASP A 47 7.43 -22.95 -22.47
C ASP A 47 7.07 -21.69 -21.65
N GLU A 48 6.26 -21.82 -20.59
CA GLU A 48 5.87 -20.70 -19.73
C GLU A 48 6.99 -20.29 -18.74
N ILE A 49 7.13 -18.98 -18.56
CA ILE A 49 8.13 -18.41 -17.63
C ILE A 49 7.58 -18.46 -16.19
N PRO A 50 8.30 -19.07 -15.22
CA PRO A 50 7.89 -19.09 -13.82
C PRO A 50 8.04 -17.72 -13.15
N ASP A 51 7.20 -17.44 -12.16
CA ASP A 51 7.32 -16.27 -11.27
C ASP A 51 8.15 -16.60 -10.01
N LEU A 52 8.29 -17.89 -9.67
CA LEU A 52 9.11 -18.41 -8.58
C LEU A 52 9.55 -19.84 -8.91
N VAL A 53 10.81 -20.19 -8.62
CA VAL A 53 11.32 -21.56 -8.72
C VAL A 53 11.68 -22.07 -7.33
N LEU A 54 11.18 -23.23 -6.95
CA LEU A 54 11.55 -23.93 -5.71
C LEU A 54 12.31 -25.20 -6.08
N VAL A 55 13.54 -25.33 -5.57
CA VAL A 55 14.40 -26.49 -5.83
C VAL A 55 14.65 -27.23 -4.52
N ASP A 56 14.34 -28.52 -4.45
CA ASP A 56 14.77 -29.34 -3.32
C ASP A 56 16.30 -29.45 -3.36
N THR A 57 16.95 -29.01 -2.29
CA THR A 57 18.43 -28.94 -2.22
C THR A 57 18.99 -29.80 -1.10
N ASP A 58 18.20 -30.75 -0.58
CA ASP A 58 18.71 -31.74 0.40
C ASP A 58 19.64 -32.78 -0.26
N THR A 59 19.64 -32.89 -1.60
CA THR A 59 20.52 -33.79 -2.37
C THR A 59 21.59 -33.01 -3.13
N ALA A 60 22.72 -33.66 -3.42
CA ALA A 60 23.80 -33.07 -4.21
C ALA A 60 23.34 -32.70 -5.63
N GLU A 61 22.49 -33.52 -6.24
CA GLU A 61 21.85 -33.28 -7.54
C GLU A 61 20.98 -32.01 -7.50
N GLY A 62 20.16 -31.85 -6.46
CA GLY A 62 19.33 -30.66 -6.29
C GLY A 62 20.12 -29.35 -6.17
N ILE A 63 21.30 -29.38 -5.55
CA ILE A 63 22.21 -28.23 -5.48
C ILE A 63 22.74 -27.85 -6.87
N GLU A 64 23.06 -28.83 -7.72
CA GLU A 64 23.50 -28.60 -9.10
C GLU A 64 22.36 -28.06 -9.98
N THR A 65 21.15 -28.60 -9.84
CA THR A 65 19.95 -28.09 -10.49
C THR A 65 19.69 -26.64 -10.09
N TRP A 66 19.80 -26.31 -8.79
CA TRP A 66 19.64 -24.95 -8.30
C TRP A 66 20.64 -23.98 -8.92
N LYS A 67 21.93 -24.34 -8.98
CA LYS A 67 22.97 -23.50 -9.62
C LYS A 67 22.64 -23.23 -11.10
N THR A 68 22.22 -24.27 -11.82
CA THR A 68 21.88 -24.19 -13.24
C THR A 68 20.67 -23.27 -13.47
N LEU A 69 19.62 -23.43 -12.65
CA LEU A 69 18.40 -22.64 -12.78
C LEU A 69 18.60 -21.17 -12.37
N LYS A 70 19.47 -20.91 -11.39
CA LYS A 70 19.86 -19.54 -11.02
C LYS A 70 20.56 -18.80 -12.16
N ILE A 71 21.32 -19.50 -12.98
CA ILE A 71 21.95 -18.92 -14.19
C ILE A 71 20.90 -18.75 -15.30
N LYS A 72 20.03 -19.75 -15.48
CA LYS A 72 18.97 -19.73 -16.51
C LYS A 72 17.95 -18.61 -16.28
N TYR A 73 17.65 -18.29 -15.01
CA TYR A 73 16.65 -17.31 -14.62
C TYR A 73 17.25 -16.23 -13.69
N PRO A 74 17.95 -15.22 -14.24
CA PRO A 74 18.61 -14.20 -13.44
C PRO A 74 17.63 -13.24 -12.73
N ASP A 75 16.47 -12.99 -13.32
CA ASP A 75 15.47 -12.03 -12.83
C ASP A 75 14.32 -12.67 -12.03
N ILE A 76 14.35 -14.00 -11.87
CA ILE A 76 13.30 -14.76 -11.16
C ILE A 76 13.91 -15.34 -9.88
N PRO A 77 13.21 -15.24 -8.74
CA PRO A 77 13.68 -15.86 -7.51
C PRO A 77 13.77 -17.39 -7.66
N VAL A 78 14.98 -17.93 -7.54
CA VAL A 78 15.25 -19.37 -7.47
C VAL A 78 15.61 -19.74 -6.03
N ALA A 79 14.62 -20.25 -5.30
CA ALA A 79 14.74 -20.52 -3.88
C ALA A 79 15.17 -21.95 -3.58
N MET A 80 16.04 -22.09 -2.58
CA MET A 80 16.41 -23.38 -2.00
C MET A 80 15.32 -23.88 -1.06
N PHE A 81 14.90 -25.13 -1.22
CA PHE A 81 14.01 -25.83 -0.31
C PHE A 81 14.77 -26.98 0.36
N CYS A 82 15.22 -26.76 1.59
CA CYS A 82 16.06 -27.72 2.31
C CYS A 82 15.74 -27.74 3.80
N SER A 83 16.18 -28.83 4.45
CA SER A 83 16.02 -29.06 5.88
C SER A 83 17.13 -28.38 6.69
N GLN A 84 18.31 -28.24 6.09
CA GLN A 84 19.46 -27.56 6.68
C GLN A 84 19.59 -26.15 6.11
N GLU A 85 20.13 -25.24 6.91
CA GLU A 85 20.35 -23.86 6.49
C GLU A 85 21.35 -23.79 5.30
N PRO A 86 21.06 -22.97 4.27
CA PRO A 86 21.95 -22.84 3.11
C PRO A 86 23.34 -22.31 3.48
N SER A 87 24.39 -22.86 2.87
CA SER A 87 25.77 -22.34 3.02
C SER A 87 26.06 -21.08 2.19
N VAL A 88 25.07 -20.62 1.41
CA VAL A 88 25.18 -19.49 0.49
C VAL A 88 24.02 -18.54 0.68
N THR A 89 24.26 -17.25 0.41
CA THR A 89 23.20 -16.24 0.47
C THR A 89 22.19 -16.46 -0.67
N THR A 90 20.96 -16.84 -0.33
CA THR A 90 19.95 -17.28 -1.30
C THR A 90 18.53 -17.14 -0.77
N PRO A 91 17.51 -16.88 -1.62
CA PRO A 91 16.12 -17.12 -1.25
C PRO A 91 15.95 -18.55 -0.73
N TYR A 92 15.26 -18.71 0.39
CA TYR A 92 15.21 -19.96 1.14
C TYR A 92 13.80 -20.28 1.65
N LEU A 93 13.41 -21.55 1.61
CA LEU A 93 12.20 -22.10 2.23
C LEU A 93 12.62 -23.30 3.10
N ALA A 94 12.38 -23.20 4.41
CA ALA A 94 12.74 -24.25 5.35
C ALA A 94 11.77 -25.44 5.31
N LYS A 95 12.31 -26.65 5.48
CA LYS A 95 11.53 -27.86 5.83
C LYS A 95 11.44 -27.99 7.37
N PRO A 96 10.31 -28.47 7.93
CA PRO A 96 9.08 -28.87 7.25
C PRO A 96 8.22 -27.67 6.86
N VAL A 97 7.46 -27.82 5.76
CA VAL A 97 6.49 -26.81 5.32
C VAL A 97 5.34 -26.72 6.31
N LYS A 98 5.20 -25.57 6.96
CA LYS A 98 4.05 -25.25 7.80
C LYS A 98 3.02 -24.49 6.97
N PHE A 99 1.81 -25.04 6.83
CA PHE A 99 0.72 -24.44 6.05
C PHE A 99 0.42 -22.99 6.47
N ASP A 100 0.43 -22.74 7.78
CA ASP A 100 0.13 -21.43 8.38
C ASP A 100 1.08 -20.33 7.90
N THR A 101 2.33 -20.70 7.58
CA THR A 101 3.39 -19.77 7.16
C THR A 101 3.77 -19.90 5.69
N LEU A 102 3.27 -20.92 4.98
CA LEU A 102 3.70 -21.24 3.61
C LEU A 102 3.41 -20.08 2.65
N PHE A 103 2.16 -19.62 2.57
CA PHE A 103 1.77 -18.56 1.62
C PHE A 103 2.43 -17.22 1.89
N PRO A 104 2.54 -16.74 3.15
CA PRO A 104 3.36 -15.56 3.46
C PRO A 104 4.81 -15.69 2.96
N ILE A 105 5.42 -16.86 3.11
CA ILE A 105 6.80 -17.11 2.67
C ILE A 105 6.89 -17.17 1.15
N LEU A 106 6.02 -17.91 0.46
CA LEU A 106 6.01 -18.01 -1.01
C LEU A 106 5.84 -16.66 -1.68
N ARG A 107 4.98 -15.82 -1.09
CA ARG A 107 4.81 -14.45 -1.52
C ARG A 107 6.08 -13.62 -1.36
N SER A 108 6.71 -13.69 -0.18
CA SER A 108 7.97 -12.99 0.09
C SER A 108 9.03 -13.42 -0.93
N LEU A 109 9.15 -14.73 -1.18
CA LEU A 109 10.06 -15.29 -2.17
C LEU A 109 9.77 -14.78 -3.58
N ALA A 110 8.50 -14.80 -4.03
CA ALA A 110 8.10 -14.31 -5.35
C ALA A 110 8.36 -12.80 -5.55
N GLN A 111 8.50 -12.03 -4.46
CA GLN A 111 8.86 -10.61 -4.50
C GLN A 111 10.38 -10.37 -4.36
N GLY A 112 11.20 -11.42 -4.41
CA GLY A 112 12.65 -11.35 -4.24
C GLY A 112 13.11 -11.25 -2.77
N GLY A 113 12.21 -11.51 -1.82
CA GLY A 113 12.47 -11.52 -0.39
C GLY A 113 12.88 -12.89 0.17
N ASN A 114 12.85 -13.00 1.50
CA ASN A 114 13.23 -14.20 2.27
C ASN A 114 14.61 -14.80 1.90
N ILE A 115 15.59 -13.92 1.73
CA ILE A 115 16.99 -14.28 1.49
C ILE A 115 17.61 -14.73 2.83
N PHE A 116 18.18 -15.91 2.85
CA PHE A 116 19.08 -16.38 3.91
C PHE A 116 20.46 -15.79 3.67
N ASP A 117 21.14 -15.29 4.70
CA ASP A 117 22.48 -14.72 4.60
C ASP A 117 23.50 -15.62 5.31
N ALA A 118 24.31 -16.33 4.54
CA ALA A 118 25.30 -17.27 5.08
C ALA A 118 26.54 -16.56 5.67
N SER A 119 26.69 -15.25 5.47
CA SER A 119 27.85 -14.49 5.94
C SER A 119 27.73 -14.00 7.39
N ALA A 120 26.50 -13.87 7.91
CA ALA A 120 26.25 -13.40 9.27
C ALA A 120 26.70 -14.40 10.35
N GLN A 121 26.62 -15.71 10.10
CA GLN A 121 26.96 -16.74 11.09
C GLN A 121 28.47 -16.93 11.31
N LYS A 122 29.35 -16.53 10.37
CA LYS A 122 30.80 -16.63 10.58
C LYS A 122 31.35 -15.59 11.55
N ALA A 123 30.59 -14.53 11.85
CA ALA A 123 30.97 -13.49 12.80
C ALA A 123 30.52 -13.78 14.25
N GLU A 124 29.59 -14.71 14.47
CA GLU A 124 28.94 -14.93 15.78
C GLU A 124 29.66 -15.91 16.73
N VAL A 125 30.80 -16.51 16.34
CA VAL A 125 31.52 -17.48 17.20
C VAL A 125 32.46 -16.82 18.22
N GLN A 126 32.63 -15.50 18.17
CA GLN A 126 33.43 -14.75 19.15
C GLN A 126 32.70 -13.51 19.66
N GLU A 127 31.56 -13.70 20.33
CA GLU A 127 31.23 -12.92 21.54
C GLU A 127 29.96 -13.49 22.15
N GLY A 128 30.12 -14.14 23.29
CA GLY A 128 29.03 -14.73 24.03
C GLY A 128 28.10 -13.67 24.60
N THR A 129 26.80 -13.94 24.44
CA THR A 129 25.71 -13.50 25.32
C THR A 129 25.39 -12.01 25.29
N GLN A 130 24.53 -11.60 24.35
CA GLN A 130 23.26 -10.94 24.67
C GLN A 130 22.40 -10.71 23.40
N ASN A 131 21.10 -11.00 23.56
CA ASN A 131 19.96 -10.60 22.73
C ASN A 131 19.73 -11.30 21.37
N GLY A 132 19.16 -12.49 21.46
CA GLY A 132 18.21 -12.96 20.44
C GLY A 132 16.94 -12.11 20.48
N ASN A 133 16.64 -11.42 19.37
CA ASN A 133 15.36 -11.38 18.66
C ASN A 133 15.45 -10.31 17.55
N GLU A 134 16.24 -10.55 16.49
CA GLU A 134 16.19 -9.71 15.29
C GLU A 134 14.93 -10.02 14.49
N SER A 135 13.80 -9.52 15.00
CA SER A 135 12.61 -9.29 14.19
C SER A 135 13.02 -8.45 12.97
N ARG A 136 13.01 -9.04 11.77
CA ARG A 136 13.23 -8.35 10.50
C ARG A 136 12.31 -7.12 10.45
N LYS A 137 12.86 -5.94 10.72
CA LYS A 137 12.13 -4.66 10.75
C LYS A 137 11.72 -4.32 9.32
N ALA A 138 10.51 -4.74 8.92
CA ALA A 138 9.89 -4.23 7.71
C ALA A 138 9.73 -2.70 7.85
N THR A 139 10.47 -1.94 7.05
CA THR A 139 10.41 -0.48 7.10
C THR A 139 9.13 -0.02 6.41
N ILE A 140 8.08 0.22 7.20
CA ILE A 140 6.80 0.71 6.68
C ILE A 140 6.95 2.20 6.37
N ARG A 141 6.99 2.52 5.07
CA ARG A 141 6.96 3.91 4.60
C ARG A 141 5.63 4.55 4.95
N ARG A 142 5.65 5.85 5.25
CA ARG A 142 4.47 6.65 5.61
C ARG A 142 4.21 7.75 4.60
N PHE A 143 2.97 8.22 4.51
CA PHE A 143 2.61 9.40 3.72
C PHE A 143 1.72 10.36 4.53
N ASN A 144 1.77 11.65 4.21
CA ASN A 144 0.94 12.66 4.86
C ASN A 144 -0.34 12.88 4.05
N PRO A 145 -1.54 12.57 4.58
CA PRO A 145 -2.79 12.75 3.85
C PRO A 145 -3.19 14.23 3.66
N ASN A 146 -2.51 15.16 4.31
CA ASN A 146 -2.78 16.60 4.23
C ASN A 146 -1.84 17.31 3.23
N LYS A 147 -0.96 16.58 2.53
CA LYS A 147 -0.09 17.11 1.48
C LYS A 147 -0.62 16.81 0.08
N GLY A 148 -0.07 17.52 -0.90
CA GLY A 148 -0.34 17.33 -2.32
C GLY A 148 -1.82 17.46 -2.68
N LEU A 149 -2.24 16.74 -3.71
CA LEU A 149 -3.59 16.84 -4.26
C LEU A 149 -4.66 16.30 -3.28
N LEU A 150 -4.35 15.23 -2.54
CA LEU A 150 -5.24 14.65 -1.53
C LEU A 150 -5.52 15.65 -0.40
N GLY A 151 -4.48 16.31 0.11
CA GLY A 151 -4.62 17.34 1.14
C GLY A 151 -5.48 18.51 0.68
N ALA A 152 -5.25 19.01 -0.55
CA ALA A 152 -6.05 20.08 -1.12
C ALA A 152 -7.52 19.69 -1.31
N LEU A 153 -7.80 18.46 -1.75
CA LEU A 153 -9.17 17.95 -1.85
C LEU A 153 -9.84 17.85 -0.46
N LYS A 154 -9.14 17.32 0.55
CA LYS A 154 -9.65 17.26 1.92
C LYS A 154 -9.99 18.65 2.44
N PHE A 155 -9.07 19.60 2.32
CA PHE A 155 -9.26 21.00 2.71
C PHE A 155 -10.48 21.60 2.01
N ALA A 156 -10.56 21.47 0.69
CA ALA A 156 -11.67 22.00 -0.10
C ALA A 156 -13.02 21.35 0.25
N SER A 157 -13.02 20.06 0.59
CA SER A 157 -14.25 19.33 0.95
C SER A 157 -14.84 19.70 2.31
N GLN A 158 -14.01 20.18 3.24
CA GLN A 158 -14.42 20.59 4.59
C GLN A 158 -14.88 22.06 4.64
N GLY A 159 -14.57 22.84 3.61
CA GLY A 159 -14.98 24.23 3.49
C GLY A 159 -16.44 24.41 3.06
N HIS A 160 -16.89 25.66 3.07
CA HIS A 160 -18.23 26.06 2.60
C HIS A 160 -18.20 26.71 1.21
N GLN A 161 -17.01 27.01 0.71
CA GLN A 161 -16.81 27.71 -0.56
C GLN A 161 -16.42 26.71 -1.66
N ASP A 162 -16.86 27.00 -2.88
CA ASP A 162 -16.43 26.26 -4.06
C ASP A 162 -14.96 26.60 -4.34
N ILE A 163 -14.10 25.59 -4.43
CA ILE A 163 -12.64 25.76 -4.52
C ILE A 163 -12.11 25.00 -5.74
N ALA A 164 -11.36 25.71 -6.58
CA ALA A 164 -10.53 25.09 -7.61
C ALA A 164 -9.15 24.77 -7.04
N VAL A 165 -8.68 23.55 -7.27
CA VAL A 165 -7.31 23.13 -6.98
C VAL A 165 -6.51 23.18 -8.28
N LEU A 166 -5.46 24.00 -8.28
CA LEU A 166 -4.62 24.24 -9.43
C LEU A 166 -3.23 23.62 -9.23
N HIS A 167 -2.69 23.07 -10.31
CA HIS A 167 -1.30 22.67 -10.42
C HIS A 167 -0.68 23.42 -11.61
N GLU A 168 0.46 24.09 -11.40
CA GLU A 168 1.12 24.93 -12.41
C GLU A 168 0.19 25.96 -13.07
N GLY A 169 -0.77 26.50 -12.31
CA GLY A 169 -1.75 27.48 -12.79
C GLY A 169 -2.89 26.90 -13.63
N LYS A 170 -2.92 25.59 -13.88
CA LYS A 170 -4.02 24.88 -14.53
C LYS A 170 -4.95 24.24 -13.50
N PRO A 171 -6.29 24.36 -13.62
CA PRO A 171 -7.20 23.66 -12.73
C PRO A 171 -7.09 22.15 -12.97
N VAL A 172 -6.97 21.37 -11.89
CA VAL A 172 -6.96 19.90 -11.89
C VAL A 172 -8.33 19.35 -11.47
N LEU A 173 -8.92 19.98 -10.46
CA LEU A 173 -10.27 19.67 -9.99
C LEU A 173 -10.92 20.90 -9.36
N ILE A 174 -12.25 20.92 -9.35
CA ILE A 174 -13.06 21.92 -8.65
C ILE A 174 -14.00 21.18 -7.72
N VAL A 175 -13.97 21.56 -6.44
CA VAL A 175 -14.78 20.95 -5.38
C VAL A 175 -15.97 21.84 -5.10
N PHE A 176 -17.15 21.24 -5.05
CA PHE A 176 -18.41 21.88 -4.72
C PHE A 176 -18.98 21.24 -3.45
N PRO A 177 -18.62 21.75 -2.25
CA PRO A 177 -19.05 21.15 -0.98
C PRO A 177 -20.57 21.14 -0.81
N SER A 178 -21.24 22.21 -1.26
CA SER A 178 -22.69 22.38 -1.17
C SER A 178 -23.50 21.25 -1.82
N ILE A 179 -23.03 20.73 -2.95
CA ILE A 179 -23.68 19.63 -3.69
C ILE A 179 -22.96 18.28 -3.53
N GLN A 180 -21.89 18.23 -2.72
CA GLN A 180 -21.06 17.04 -2.52
C GLN A 180 -20.48 16.44 -3.82
N ARG A 181 -20.13 17.31 -4.78
CA ARG A 181 -19.58 16.91 -6.09
C ARG A 181 -18.21 17.52 -6.37
N VAL A 182 -17.49 16.86 -7.26
CA VAL A 182 -16.20 17.28 -7.80
C VAL A 182 -16.28 17.28 -9.32
N LEU A 183 -15.82 18.37 -9.93
CA LEU A 183 -15.56 18.46 -11.36
C LEU A 183 -14.08 18.18 -11.58
N LEU A 184 -13.78 17.10 -12.30
CA LEU A 184 -12.43 16.79 -12.76
C LEU A 184 -12.19 17.48 -14.10
N THR A 185 -11.11 18.25 -14.21
CA THR A 185 -10.73 18.92 -15.47
C THR A 185 -9.63 18.17 -16.23
N VAL A 186 -8.95 17.23 -15.55
CA VAL A 186 -7.97 16.30 -16.12
C VAL A 186 -8.56 14.90 -16.25
N ASN A 187 -7.96 14.07 -17.09
CA ASN A 187 -8.34 12.65 -17.21
C ASN A 187 -7.82 11.83 -16.01
N ALA A 188 -8.31 10.59 -15.87
CA ALA A 188 -7.98 9.74 -14.73
C ALA A 188 -6.50 9.35 -14.65
N HIS A 189 -5.82 9.14 -15.79
CA HIS A 189 -4.41 8.75 -15.82
C HIS A 189 -3.49 9.90 -15.38
N GLU A 190 -3.77 11.12 -15.85
CA GLU A 190 -3.08 12.32 -15.41
C GLU A 190 -3.33 12.60 -13.92
N LEU A 191 -4.59 12.46 -13.47
CA LEU A 191 -4.95 12.60 -12.06
C LEU A 191 -4.20 11.61 -11.16
N GLU A 192 -4.11 10.35 -11.58
CA GLU A 192 -3.36 9.32 -10.86
C GLU A 192 -1.87 9.66 -10.78
N GLY A 193 -1.26 10.09 -11.89
CA GLY A 193 0.14 10.53 -11.91
C GLY A 193 0.43 11.67 -10.93
N LEU A 194 -0.49 12.65 -10.86
CA LEU A 194 -0.40 13.76 -9.91
C LEU A 194 -0.54 13.29 -8.45
N CYS A 195 -1.42 12.33 -8.16
CA CYS A 195 -1.62 11.81 -6.80
C CYS A 195 -0.40 11.04 -6.27
N LYS A 196 0.39 10.42 -7.15
CA LYS A 196 1.59 9.66 -6.79
C LYS A 196 2.81 10.54 -6.47
N ASN A 197 2.74 11.86 -6.75
CA ASN A 197 3.84 12.77 -6.52
C ASN A 197 3.73 13.45 -5.14
N ASP A 198 4.59 13.06 -4.21
CA ASP A 198 4.61 13.60 -2.84
C ASP A 198 4.98 15.08 -2.74
N ASN A 199 5.74 15.58 -3.72
CA ASN A 199 6.24 16.96 -3.75
C ASN A 199 5.39 17.87 -4.66
N LEU A 200 4.18 17.43 -5.01
CA LEU A 200 3.28 18.19 -5.86
C LEU A 200 2.86 19.50 -5.18
N SER A 201 3.27 20.63 -5.77
CA SER A 201 2.76 21.94 -5.36
C SER A 201 1.38 22.18 -5.95
N VAL A 202 0.42 22.46 -5.08
CA VAL A 202 -0.98 22.75 -5.43
C VAL A 202 -1.41 24.06 -4.80
N VAL A 203 -2.26 24.80 -5.50
CA VAL A 203 -2.81 26.06 -5.04
C VAL A 203 -4.33 25.97 -5.02
N CYS A 204 -4.94 26.22 -3.87
CA CYS A 204 -6.38 26.31 -3.72
C CYS A 204 -6.84 27.75 -3.99
N LYS A 205 -7.84 27.93 -4.85
CA LYS A 205 -8.48 29.24 -5.10
C LYS A 205 -9.98 29.12 -5.00
N VAL A 206 -10.59 30.05 -4.28
CA VAL A 206 -12.05 30.20 -4.26
C VAL A 206 -12.53 30.57 -5.67
N VAL A 207 -13.55 29.87 -6.13
CA VAL A 207 -14.20 30.16 -7.40
C VAL A 207 -15.58 30.78 -7.17
N PRO A 208 -16.03 31.69 -8.07
CA PRO A 208 -17.39 32.20 -8.03
C PRO A 208 -18.39 31.08 -8.30
N ASP A 209 -19.61 31.25 -7.79
CA ASP A 209 -20.68 30.30 -8.04
C ASP A 209 -20.99 30.23 -9.55
N ASN A 210 -20.93 29.02 -10.11
CA ASN A 210 -21.17 28.77 -11.52
C ASN A 210 -22.06 27.51 -11.69
N PRO A 211 -23.35 27.69 -12.00
CA PRO A 211 -24.28 26.58 -12.19
C PRO A 211 -23.84 25.58 -13.27
N GLN A 212 -23.22 26.04 -14.36
CA GLN A 212 -22.79 25.16 -15.45
C GLN A 212 -21.67 24.20 -15.02
N TRP A 213 -20.80 24.62 -14.09
CA TRP A 213 -19.76 23.72 -13.57
C TRP A 213 -20.33 22.69 -12.60
N LYS A 214 -21.33 23.10 -11.81
CA LYS A 214 -22.06 22.20 -10.90
C LYS A 214 -22.80 21.10 -11.66
N GLU A 215 -23.43 21.42 -12.79
CA GLU A 215 -24.08 20.42 -13.67
C GLU A 215 -23.09 19.42 -14.30
N LYS A 216 -21.87 19.88 -14.61
CA LYS A 216 -20.81 19.03 -15.17
C LYS A 216 -20.12 18.16 -14.09
N ALA A 217 -20.30 18.48 -12.81
CA ALA A 217 -19.65 17.78 -11.69
C ALA A 217 -20.34 16.43 -11.41
N LYS A 218 -19.86 15.37 -12.06
CA LYS A 218 -20.46 14.02 -11.96
C LYS A 218 -19.88 13.17 -10.83
N VAL A 219 -18.67 13.45 -10.36
CA VAL A 219 -17.99 12.63 -9.34
C VAL A 219 -18.40 13.10 -7.95
N THR A 220 -18.64 12.18 -7.01
CA THR A 220 -18.91 12.56 -5.61
C THR A 220 -17.61 12.85 -4.87
N ILE A 221 -17.65 13.76 -3.89
CA ILE A 221 -16.48 14.03 -3.02
C ILE A 221 -15.97 12.74 -2.38
N MET A 222 -16.88 11.91 -1.87
CA MET A 222 -16.56 10.61 -1.26
C MET A 222 -15.79 9.67 -2.19
N SER A 223 -16.28 9.49 -3.43
CA SER A 223 -15.63 8.62 -4.41
C SER A 223 -14.26 9.15 -4.83
N CYS A 224 -14.15 10.48 -4.98
CA CYS A 224 -12.90 11.15 -5.33
C CYS A 224 -11.86 11.02 -4.20
N LEU A 225 -12.24 11.28 -2.95
CA LEU A 225 -11.39 11.10 -1.76
C LEU A 225 -10.91 9.65 -1.64
N TRP A 226 -11.81 8.68 -1.79
CA TRP A 226 -11.48 7.25 -1.75
C TRP A 226 -10.43 6.89 -2.80
N GLN A 227 -10.68 7.24 -4.06
CA GLN A 227 -9.80 6.91 -5.18
C GLN A 227 -8.43 7.58 -5.04
N MET A 228 -8.40 8.87 -4.69
CA MET A 228 -7.14 9.61 -4.53
C MET A 228 -6.36 9.13 -3.31
N ALA A 229 -7.01 8.72 -2.22
CA ALA A 229 -6.34 8.14 -1.07
C ALA A 229 -5.60 6.84 -1.45
N ILE A 230 -6.21 5.98 -2.28
CA ILE A 230 -5.57 4.76 -2.78
C ILE A 230 -4.35 5.09 -3.63
N TRP A 231 -4.50 6.01 -4.60
CA TRP A 231 -3.39 6.39 -5.49
C TRP A 231 -2.24 7.08 -4.75
N THR A 232 -2.55 7.87 -3.71
CA THR A 232 -1.54 8.56 -2.89
C THR A 232 -0.85 7.57 -1.96
N ALA A 233 -1.58 6.61 -1.38
CA ALA A 233 -1.01 5.68 -0.41
C ALA A 233 0.11 4.83 -1.00
N GLN A 234 -0.06 4.24 -2.18
CA GLN A 234 0.95 3.39 -2.82
C GLN A 234 1.54 2.31 -1.89
N GLY A 235 0.70 1.75 -1.01
CA GLY A 235 1.15 0.80 0.01
C GLY A 235 1.95 1.40 1.16
N ARG A 236 1.79 2.70 1.43
CA ARG A 236 2.36 3.41 2.58
C ARG A 236 1.31 3.62 3.66
N LEU A 237 1.74 3.61 4.92
CA LEU A 237 0.87 3.85 6.05
C LEU A 237 0.51 5.34 6.16
N ILE A 238 -0.77 5.62 6.40
CA ILE A 238 -1.29 6.98 6.51
C ILE A 238 -0.89 7.62 7.85
N TYR A 239 -0.26 8.80 7.83
CA TYR A 239 0.00 9.59 9.03
C TYR A 239 -1.32 10.17 9.61
N PRO A 240 -1.53 10.19 10.95
CA PRO A 240 -0.58 9.90 12.04
C PRO A 240 -0.57 8.44 12.53
N MET A 241 -1.13 7.48 11.78
CA MET A 241 -1.17 6.10 12.25
C MET A 241 0.22 5.49 12.35
N THR A 242 0.36 4.62 13.34
CA THR A 242 1.53 3.79 13.59
C THR A 242 1.14 2.32 13.46
N PRO A 243 2.08 1.38 13.30
CA PRO A 243 1.78 -0.05 13.30
C PRO A 243 1.07 -0.54 14.58
N GLN A 244 1.21 0.21 15.68
CA GLN A 244 0.61 -0.06 16.98
C GLN A 244 -0.80 0.55 17.13
N THR A 245 -1.18 1.50 16.27
CA THR A 245 -2.51 2.12 16.29
C THR A 245 -3.57 1.05 16.11
N ILE A 246 -4.51 0.96 17.05
CA ILE A 246 -5.69 0.11 16.92
C ILE A 246 -6.72 0.87 16.09
N PHE A 247 -7.29 0.17 15.13
CA PHE A 247 -8.31 0.71 14.25
C PHE A 247 -9.49 -0.27 14.12
N THR A 248 -10.66 0.31 13.91
CA THR A 248 -11.93 -0.41 13.72
C THR A 248 -12.78 0.33 12.71
N LEU A 249 -13.69 -0.38 12.05
CA LEU A 249 -14.56 0.21 11.03
C LEU A 249 -15.88 0.64 11.67
N LYS A 250 -16.21 1.94 11.59
CA LYS A 250 -17.48 2.50 12.10
C LYS A 250 -18.69 1.91 11.37
N ARG A 251 -18.53 1.68 10.07
CA ARG A 251 -19.55 1.14 9.15
C ARG A 251 -18.91 0.71 7.85
N TRP A 252 -19.58 -0.20 7.12
CA TRP A 252 -19.11 -0.66 5.82
C TRP A 252 -19.14 0.48 4.78
N PRO A 253 -18.04 0.69 4.04
CA PRO A 253 -18.06 1.48 2.82
C PRO A 253 -19.01 0.85 1.80
N ASN A 254 -19.63 1.67 0.96
CA ASN A 254 -20.45 1.16 -0.14
C ASN A 254 -19.55 0.69 -1.30
N LEU A 255 -18.98 -0.50 -1.16
CA LEU A 255 -17.95 -1.06 -2.05
C LEU A 255 -18.39 -1.14 -3.53
N THR A 256 -19.68 -1.21 -3.83
CA THR A 256 -20.18 -1.26 -5.23
C THR A 256 -20.12 0.09 -5.94
N ARG A 257 -19.98 1.20 -5.19
CA ARG A 257 -19.92 2.57 -5.72
C ARG A 257 -18.53 3.19 -5.60
N LEU A 258 -17.56 2.45 -5.07
CA LEU A 258 -16.20 2.90 -4.81
C LEU A 258 -15.21 2.16 -5.69
N ALA A 259 -14.02 2.74 -5.85
CA ALA A 259 -12.94 2.10 -6.58
C ALA A 259 -12.59 0.75 -5.93
N PRO A 260 -12.42 -0.32 -6.75
CA PRO A 260 -12.09 -1.62 -6.21
C PRO A 260 -10.72 -1.59 -5.54
N VAL A 261 -10.68 -2.08 -4.31
CA VAL A 261 -9.44 -2.37 -3.57
C VAL A 261 -9.44 -3.87 -3.31
N PRO A 262 -8.31 -4.56 -3.56
CA PRO A 262 -8.21 -5.99 -3.26
C PRO A 262 -8.61 -6.28 -1.81
N GLU A 263 -9.32 -7.38 -1.60
CA GLU A 263 -9.69 -7.88 -0.28
C GLU A 263 -10.54 -6.92 0.58
N SER A 264 -11.10 -5.86 -0.02
CA SER A 264 -11.87 -4.82 0.66
C SER A 264 -13.09 -5.35 1.41
N MET A 265 -13.74 -6.39 0.88
CA MET A 265 -14.86 -7.08 1.53
C MET A 265 -14.42 -7.82 2.80
N ARG A 266 -13.30 -8.56 2.74
CA ARG A 266 -12.76 -9.30 3.90
C ARG A 266 -12.26 -8.35 4.97
N LEU A 267 -11.56 -7.29 4.57
CA LEU A 267 -11.14 -6.20 5.45
C LEU A 267 -12.33 -5.51 6.11
N SER A 268 -13.39 -5.19 5.35
CA SER A 268 -14.62 -4.59 5.90
C SER A 268 -15.29 -5.49 6.93
N ALA A 269 -15.43 -6.78 6.61
CA ALA A 269 -16.10 -7.76 7.46
C ALA A 269 -15.36 -8.00 8.77
N PHE A 270 -14.03 -8.06 8.70
CA PHE A 270 -13.19 -8.25 9.87
C PHE A 270 -13.16 -7.01 10.77
N LEU A 271 -12.87 -5.83 10.19
CA LEU A 271 -12.67 -4.60 10.96
C LEU A 271 -13.96 -4.01 11.53
N THR A 272 -15.14 -4.43 11.07
CA THR A 272 -16.41 -4.04 11.70
C THR A 272 -16.69 -4.81 12.99
N LYS A 273 -16.08 -6.00 13.16
CA LYS A 273 -16.31 -6.88 14.30
C LYS A 273 -15.16 -6.86 15.31
N THR A 274 -13.97 -6.47 14.88
CA THR A 274 -12.77 -6.59 15.70
C THR A 274 -11.91 -5.34 15.55
N SER A 275 -11.57 -4.73 16.67
CA SER A 275 -10.55 -3.68 16.76
C SER A 275 -9.18 -4.34 16.81
N VAL A 276 -8.30 -4.03 15.85
CA VAL A 276 -6.96 -4.60 15.78
C VAL A 276 -5.93 -3.56 15.38
N ASN A 277 -4.66 -3.84 15.67
CA ASN A 277 -3.54 -3.10 15.09
C ASN A 277 -3.02 -3.79 13.82
N LEU A 278 -2.10 -3.12 13.12
CA LEU A 278 -1.57 -3.59 11.84
C LEU A 278 -0.86 -4.95 11.95
N ASN A 279 -0.14 -5.18 13.05
CA ASN A 279 0.61 -6.42 13.28
C ASN A 279 -0.31 -7.63 13.43
N ILE A 280 -1.40 -7.48 14.19
CA ILE A 280 -2.41 -8.54 14.36
C ILE A 280 -3.14 -8.75 13.04
N LEU A 281 -3.55 -7.68 12.37
CA LEU A 281 -4.25 -7.77 11.09
C LEU A 281 -3.45 -8.56 10.04
N TYR A 282 -2.15 -8.27 9.93
CA TYR A 282 -1.25 -8.94 9.00
C TYR A 282 -1.04 -10.42 9.31
N LYS A 283 -1.07 -10.80 10.60
CA LYS A 283 -0.94 -12.21 11.02
C LYS A 283 -2.22 -13.00 10.80
N VAL A 284 -3.37 -12.39 11.07
CA VAL A 284 -4.68 -13.07 11.05
C VAL A 284 -5.26 -13.15 9.65
N MET A 285 -4.93 -12.20 8.77
CA MET A 285 -5.37 -12.22 7.38
C MET A 285 -4.19 -12.28 6.40
N PRO A 286 -4.10 -13.32 5.56
CA PRO A 286 -3.06 -13.46 4.55
C PRO A 286 -3.34 -12.52 3.36
N LEU A 287 -3.14 -11.22 3.55
CA LEU A 287 -3.31 -10.18 2.51
C LEU A 287 -2.01 -9.44 2.27
N GLU A 288 -1.85 -8.84 1.09
CA GLU A 288 -0.69 -8.02 0.77
C GLU A 288 -0.64 -6.78 1.67
N MET A 289 0.54 -6.44 2.18
CA MET A 289 0.72 -5.21 2.98
C MET A 289 0.27 -3.97 2.20
N PRO A 290 0.62 -3.78 0.91
CA PRO A 290 0.11 -2.66 0.13
C PRO A 290 -1.43 -2.58 0.08
N ASP A 291 -2.11 -3.71 -0.04
CA ASP A 291 -3.58 -3.74 -0.13
C ASP A 291 -4.24 -3.35 1.19
N ILE A 292 -3.69 -3.86 2.31
CA ILE A 292 -4.10 -3.46 3.66
C ILE A 292 -3.90 -1.94 3.83
N LEU A 293 -2.72 -1.43 3.51
CA LEU A 293 -2.37 -0.03 3.71
C LEU A 293 -3.17 0.93 2.82
N ASN A 294 -3.43 0.54 1.57
CA ASN A 294 -4.29 1.30 0.66
C ASN A 294 -5.75 1.34 1.16
N TYR A 295 -6.26 0.20 1.66
CA TYR A 295 -7.59 0.14 2.25
C TYR A 295 -7.71 0.99 3.52
N LEU A 296 -6.71 0.93 4.41
CA LEU A 296 -6.65 1.76 5.62
C LEU A 296 -6.58 3.25 5.28
N ALA A 297 -5.78 3.64 4.28
CA ALA A 297 -5.72 5.01 3.80
C ALA A 297 -7.08 5.49 3.28
N ALA A 298 -7.74 4.69 2.44
CA ALA A 298 -9.04 5.05 1.85
C ALA A 298 -10.12 5.21 2.92
N THR A 299 -10.24 4.24 3.83
CA THR A 299 -11.23 4.24 4.92
C THR A 299 -10.96 5.32 5.96
N SER A 300 -9.70 5.65 6.23
CA SER A 300 -9.31 6.75 7.12
C SER A 300 -9.68 8.11 6.55
N VAL A 301 -9.30 8.39 5.30
CA VAL A 301 -9.58 9.70 4.66
C VAL A 301 -11.07 9.95 4.50
N THR A 302 -11.85 8.89 4.25
CA THR A 302 -13.31 8.97 4.07
C THR A 302 -14.11 8.91 5.37
N GLY A 303 -13.44 8.71 6.52
CA GLY A 303 -14.08 8.70 7.84
C GLY A 303 -14.83 7.41 8.19
N PHE A 304 -14.62 6.32 7.44
CA PHE A 304 -15.16 5.01 7.78
C PHE A 304 -14.37 4.30 8.87
N LEU A 305 -13.09 4.64 9.03
CA LEU A 305 -12.21 4.09 10.05
C LEU A 305 -12.26 4.94 11.32
N ALA A 306 -12.33 4.29 12.48
CA ALA A 306 -12.06 4.88 13.79
C ALA A 306 -10.68 4.43 14.28
N THR A 307 -10.01 5.29 15.04
CA THR A 307 -8.74 4.97 15.71
C THR A 307 -8.84 5.29 17.19
N ASP A 308 -7.98 4.69 18.02
CA ASP A 308 -7.97 4.98 19.47
C ASP A 308 -7.82 6.47 19.80
N SER A 309 -7.10 7.23 18.95
CA SER A 309 -6.97 8.68 19.10
C SER A 309 -8.31 9.42 19.02
N GLU A 310 -9.31 8.87 18.33
CA GLU A 310 -10.69 9.41 18.31
C GLU A 310 -11.51 9.00 19.55
N TYR A 311 -11.14 7.89 20.22
CA TYR A 311 -11.79 7.43 21.46
C TYR A 311 -11.15 8.01 22.73
N ALA A 312 -9.98 8.66 22.62
CA ALA A 312 -9.25 9.27 23.72
C ALA A 312 -9.22 10.81 23.66
N PRO A 313 -10.35 11.54 23.74
CA PRO A 313 -10.30 13.00 23.88
C PRO A 313 -9.85 13.48 25.28
N ASN A 314 -9.60 12.59 26.26
CA ASN A 314 -9.34 12.95 27.66
C ASN A 314 -8.02 12.42 28.27
N GLN A 315 -6.99 12.10 27.47
CA GLN A 315 -5.68 11.68 28.00
C GLN A 315 -4.49 12.36 27.33
N ALA A 316 -4.63 13.64 26.95
CA ALA A 316 -3.51 14.44 26.43
C ALA A 316 -2.39 14.75 27.46
N ASN A 317 -2.42 14.17 28.67
CA ASN A 317 -1.45 14.47 29.73
C ASN A 317 -0.86 13.25 30.49
N GLN A 318 -0.95 12.01 29.98
CA GLN A 318 -0.40 10.86 30.74
C GLN A 318 0.44 9.84 29.96
N HIS A 319 0.80 10.06 28.69
CA HIS A 319 1.76 9.18 27.98
C HIS A 319 3.11 9.86 27.70
N ALA A 320 3.57 10.69 28.63
CA ALA A 320 5.00 10.88 28.84
C ALA A 320 5.44 9.82 29.87
N ASN A 321 6.34 8.91 29.46
CA ASN A 321 6.93 7.81 30.25
C ASN A 321 6.26 6.44 30.16
N ILE A 322 6.35 5.77 29.01
CA ILE A 322 6.86 4.39 28.95
C ILE A 322 7.77 4.28 27.73
N SER A 323 9.07 4.23 28.00
CA SER A 323 10.15 4.04 27.03
C SER A 323 10.31 2.56 26.70
N GLU A 324 9.79 2.13 25.55
CA GLU A 324 10.31 0.98 24.80
C GLU A 324 10.77 1.49 23.44
N HIS A 325 12.09 1.65 23.29
CA HIS A 325 12.70 2.17 22.07
C HIS A 325 12.59 1.14 20.93
N VAL A 326 11.56 1.25 20.10
CA VAL A 326 11.61 0.74 18.72
C VAL A 326 12.10 1.87 17.82
N SER A 327 13.31 1.74 17.28
CA SER A 327 13.89 2.67 16.33
C SER A 327 13.09 2.68 15.01
N VAL A 328 12.21 3.66 14.84
CA VAL A 328 11.54 3.93 13.56
C VAL A 328 12.42 4.87 12.76
N ASN A 329 13.31 4.33 11.91
CA ASN A 329 13.92 5.16 10.88
C ASN A 329 12.85 5.50 9.84
N SER A 330 12.31 6.68 10.01
CA SER A 330 11.54 7.37 8.99
C SER A 330 12.52 8.11 8.10
N ASP A 331 12.38 8.00 6.78
CA ASP A 331 13.16 8.82 5.83
C ASP A 331 12.86 10.33 6.00
N VAL A 332 11.87 10.69 6.84
CA VAL A 332 11.58 12.05 7.31
C VAL A 332 11.13 11.98 8.79
N PRO A 333 11.85 12.62 9.74
CA PRO A 333 11.51 12.60 11.16
C PRO A 333 10.07 13.06 11.43
N ASP A 334 9.37 12.43 12.39
CA ASP A 334 8.00 12.81 12.78
C ASP A 334 7.88 14.31 13.11
N SER A 335 8.92 14.92 13.68
CA SER A 335 8.98 16.36 13.94
C SER A 335 8.88 17.21 12.66
N GLN A 336 9.37 16.73 11.52
CA GLN A 336 9.27 17.42 10.25
C GLN A 336 7.87 17.23 9.64
N MET A 337 7.25 16.05 9.78
CA MET A 337 5.88 15.81 9.32
C MET A 337 4.83 16.60 10.11
N VAL A 338 5.03 16.75 11.43
CA VAL A 338 4.23 17.63 12.30
C VAL A 338 4.38 19.10 11.89
N LYS A 339 5.62 19.59 11.74
CA LYS A 339 5.90 20.96 11.31
C LYS A 339 5.31 21.28 9.93
N ASP A 340 5.33 20.32 9.01
CA ASP A 340 4.73 20.48 7.69
C ASP A 340 3.19 20.47 7.76
N ALA A 341 2.59 19.70 8.67
CA ALA A 341 1.14 19.74 8.91
C ALA A 341 0.70 21.08 9.52
N GLU A 342 1.48 21.64 10.44
CA GLU A 342 1.24 22.95 11.06
C GLU A 342 1.43 24.12 10.09
N LYS A 343 2.45 24.09 9.23
CA LYS A 343 2.69 25.14 8.21
C LYS A 343 1.59 25.25 7.16
N VAL A 344 0.96 24.14 6.80
CA VAL A 344 -0.11 24.10 5.77
C VAL A 344 -1.46 24.57 6.32
N ALA A 345 -1.66 24.57 7.64
CA ALA A 345 -2.84 25.12 8.29
C ALA A 345 -2.84 26.66 8.40
N GLY A 346 -1.76 27.33 7.99
CA GLY A 346 -1.66 28.80 7.93
C GLY A 346 -1.88 29.35 6.51
N PRO A 347 -2.48 30.55 6.35
CA PRO A 347 -2.68 31.16 5.04
C PRO A 347 -1.33 31.41 4.35
N SER A 348 -1.07 30.74 3.24
CA SER A 348 0.17 30.90 2.46
C SER A 348 0.09 32.09 1.50
N GLN A 349 1.23 32.77 1.40
CA GLN A 349 1.44 34.16 1.00
C GLN A 349 1.00 34.57 -0.41
N GLU A 350 0.55 35.83 -0.49
CA GLU A 350 0.12 36.53 -1.68
C GLU A 350 1.25 36.71 -2.72
N GLN A 351 0.95 36.43 -3.99
CA GLN A 351 1.75 36.84 -5.15
C GLN A 351 0.86 37.39 -6.28
N PRO A 352 1.41 38.23 -7.19
CA PRO A 352 0.76 39.47 -7.59
C PRO A 352 -0.34 39.29 -8.64
N ARG A 353 -1.44 40.02 -8.43
CA ARG A 353 -2.72 39.99 -9.16
C ARG A 353 -2.66 40.26 -10.67
N GLY A 354 -1.50 40.63 -11.23
CA GLY A 354 -1.36 41.13 -12.61
C GLY A 354 -1.39 40.06 -13.72
N LEU A 355 -0.90 38.84 -13.47
CA LEU A 355 -0.82 37.81 -14.52
C LEU A 355 -2.18 37.14 -14.81
N LEU A 356 -3.00 36.95 -13.78
CA LEU A 356 -4.33 36.33 -13.86
C LEU A 356 -5.31 37.18 -14.66
N GLN A 357 -5.23 38.51 -14.53
CA GLN A 357 -6.10 39.42 -15.28
C GLN A 357 -5.78 39.40 -16.79
N ARG A 358 -4.51 39.18 -17.16
CA ARG A 358 -4.08 38.98 -18.55
C ARG A 358 -4.52 37.63 -19.13
N LEU A 359 -4.56 36.58 -18.30
CA LEU A 359 -5.02 35.26 -18.72
C LEU A 359 -6.54 35.21 -18.93
N MET A 360 -7.31 35.85 -18.03
CA MET A 360 -8.78 35.93 -18.14
C MET A 360 -9.23 36.66 -19.40
N ARG A 361 -8.50 37.71 -19.82
CA ARG A 361 -8.81 38.46 -21.05
C ARG A 361 -8.55 37.66 -22.33
N LYS A 362 -7.61 36.70 -22.30
CA LYS A 362 -7.25 35.87 -23.47
C LYS A 362 -8.18 34.67 -23.66
N LEU A 363 -8.84 34.21 -22.60
CA LEU A 363 -9.82 33.11 -22.62
C LEU A 363 -11.26 33.56 -22.91
N LEU A 364 -11.59 34.84 -22.67
CA LEU A 364 -12.94 35.38 -22.85
C LEU A 364 -13.29 35.82 -24.28
N GLY A 365 -12.41 35.62 -25.27
CA GLY A 365 -12.77 35.77 -26.68
C GLY A 365 -13.44 37.10 -27.05
N LYS A 366 -13.02 38.22 -26.46
CA LYS A 366 -13.36 39.56 -26.94
C LYS A 366 -12.07 40.23 -27.44
N ARG A 367 -12.08 40.60 -28.73
CA ARG A 367 -11.03 41.43 -29.35
C ARG A 367 -10.75 42.68 -28.52
#